data_AF-W4APA3-F1
#
_entry.id   AF-W4APA3-F1
#
_cell.length_a   1.000
_cell.length_b   1.000
_cell.length_c   1.000
_cell.angle_alpha   90.00
_cell.angle_beta   90.00
_cell.angle_gamma   90.00
#
_symmetry.space_group_name_H-M   'P 1'
#
loop_
_entity.id
_entity.type
_entity.pdbx_description
1 polymer ?
#
loop_
_entity_poly.entity_id
_entity_poly.type
_entity_poly.pdbx_seq_one_letter_code
_entity_poly.pdbx_strand_id
1 'polypeptide(L)'
;MKILFEIFKEFGADSKSLDAAHVFRTPGTINGKNGAEKEVYALFNSLPGYTLQEMQQGLPNLWDVYKKDQKIVTRTEKKSVAPVHPLIKGQNLSADRLKDLKTIARDIYKGDCEGIRELLLFLTRNYYHSMHAARFRAGDPLLFEESQTLALQFNEKYFKDPLPEAEVLKHTLNTKKLYRYKQATLNDLLMLDLDDQIKLNIKTEEAVKHKNKIRLRKARGGSTSGKRAETRAAIVEAITANPGLYDHEIAAIVKANIGKCSKNTVKTVRAEIGK
;
A
#
# COMPACT_ATOMS: atom_id res chain seq x y z
N MET A 1 -17.18 20.41 0.30
CA MET A 1 -18.15 21.17 1.13
C MET A 1 -17.93 21.04 2.63
N LYS A 2 -17.58 19.86 3.18
CA LYS A 2 -17.36 19.71 4.64
C LYS A 2 -16.40 20.75 5.24
N ILE A 3 -15.36 21.13 4.50
CA ILE A 3 -14.43 22.18 4.95
C ILE A 3 -15.06 23.57 5.06
N LEU A 4 -15.94 23.94 4.13
CA LEU A 4 -16.65 25.22 4.18
C LEU A 4 -17.61 25.24 5.36
N PHE A 5 -18.29 24.12 5.63
CA PHE A 5 -19.12 23.98 6.82
C PHE A 5 -18.32 24.19 8.10
N GLU A 6 -17.17 23.52 8.28
CA GLU A 6 -16.37 23.71 9.50
C GLU A 6 -15.86 25.16 9.64
N ILE A 7 -15.48 25.82 8.54
CA ILE A 7 -15.06 27.23 8.55
C ILE A 7 -16.23 28.16 8.95
N PHE A 8 -17.42 27.91 8.43
CA PHE A 8 -18.58 28.79 8.65
C PHE A 8 -19.53 28.33 9.78
N LYS A 9 -19.15 27.27 10.50
CA LYS A 9 -19.95 26.68 11.59
C LYS A 9 -20.22 27.69 12.69
N GLU A 10 -19.21 28.49 13.05
CA GLU A 10 -19.34 29.55 14.05
C GLU A 10 -20.31 30.66 13.63
N PHE A 11 -20.53 30.84 12.33
CA PHE A 11 -21.48 31.79 11.76
C PHE A 11 -22.88 31.19 11.53
N GLY A 12 -23.12 29.96 12.01
CA GLY A 12 -24.43 29.30 11.92
C GLY A 12 -24.66 28.54 10.62
N ALA A 13 -23.60 28.05 9.95
CA ALA A 13 -23.76 27.18 8.79
C ALA A 13 -24.61 25.95 9.12
N ASP A 14 -25.60 25.66 8.27
CA ASP A 14 -26.47 24.49 8.44
C ASP A 14 -25.76 23.22 7.96
N SER A 15 -25.68 22.22 8.85
CA SER A 15 -25.09 20.91 8.54
C SER A 15 -25.91 20.14 7.50
N LYS A 16 -27.19 20.47 7.33
CA LYS A 16 -28.06 19.88 6.30
C LYS A 16 -27.83 20.45 4.89
N SER A 17 -27.08 21.55 4.76
CA SER A 17 -26.74 22.18 3.48
C SER A 17 -25.38 21.72 2.92
N LEU A 18 -24.88 20.57 3.36
CA LEU A 18 -23.60 19.99 2.94
C LEU A 18 -23.62 19.31 1.56
N ASP A 19 -24.79 19.18 0.94
CA ASP A 19 -24.99 18.54 -0.36
C ASP A 19 -24.70 19.50 -1.52
N ALA A 20 -24.15 18.97 -2.62
CA ALA A 20 -23.73 19.72 -3.80
C ALA A 20 -24.94 20.26 -4.57
N ALA A 21 -26.07 19.55 -4.49
CA ALA A 21 -27.31 19.89 -5.15
C ALA A 21 -28.27 20.70 -4.25
N HIS A 22 -27.79 21.25 -3.13
CA HIS A 22 -28.65 21.99 -2.21
C HIS A 22 -29.24 23.24 -2.88
N VAL A 23 -30.57 23.38 -2.81
CA VAL A 23 -31.30 24.49 -3.44
C VAL A 23 -31.35 25.68 -2.48
N PHE A 24 -30.74 26.78 -2.88
CA PHE A 24 -30.83 28.05 -2.17
C PHE A 24 -32.12 28.80 -2.51
N ARG A 25 -32.56 29.66 -1.60
CA ARG A 25 -33.71 30.54 -1.85
C ARG A 25 -33.35 31.60 -2.90
N THR A 26 -34.29 31.91 -3.77
CA THR A 26 -34.12 32.95 -4.79
C THR A 26 -34.11 34.33 -4.14
N PRO A 27 -33.12 35.19 -4.43
CA PRO A 27 -33.09 36.57 -3.92
C PRO A 27 -34.31 37.38 -4.39
N GLY A 28 -34.76 38.33 -3.58
CA GLY A 28 -35.93 39.18 -3.84
C GLY A 28 -37.28 38.48 -3.64
N THR A 29 -37.28 37.25 -3.12
CA THR A 29 -38.52 36.53 -2.77
C THR A 29 -38.86 36.69 -1.29
N ILE A 30 -40.16 36.58 -0.97
CA ILE A 30 -40.64 36.58 0.42
C ILE A 30 -40.66 35.15 0.93
N ASN A 31 -39.93 34.89 2.02
CA ASN A 31 -39.94 33.61 2.71
C ASN A 31 -40.96 33.64 3.85
N GLY A 32 -42.16 33.12 3.60
CA GLY A 32 -43.28 33.06 4.55
C GLY A 32 -43.34 31.79 5.41
N LYS A 33 -42.21 31.34 5.99
CA LYS A 33 -42.23 30.18 6.91
C LYS A 33 -42.56 30.63 8.34
N ASN A 34 -43.42 29.88 9.02
CA ASN A 34 -43.82 30.09 10.42
C ASN A 34 -44.52 31.42 10.71
N GLY A 35 -45.31 31.94 9.75
CA GLY A 35 -46.09 33.18 9.95
C GLY A 35 -45.28 34.47 9.96
N ALA A 36 -43.96 34.39 9.71
CA ALA A 36 -43.10 35.55 9.50
C ALA A 36 -42.78 35.70 8.02
N GLU A 37 -43.05 36.87 7.45
CA GLU A 37 -42.63 37.23 6.10
C GLU A 37 -41.29 37.95 6.17
N LYS A 38 -40.25 37.32 5.59
CA LYS A 38 -38.92 37.92 5.50
C LYS A 38 -38.45 37.92 4.06
N GLU A 39 -37.95 39.06 3.60
CA GLU A 39 -37.33 39.18 2.29
C GLU A 39 -35.97 38.46 2.27
N VAL A 40 -35.70 37.75 1.18
CA VAL A 40 -34.43 37.06 0.95
C VAL A 40 -33.48 38.00 0.20
N TYR A 41 -32.42 38.46 0.86
CA TYR A 41 -31.35 39.21 0.22
C TYR A 41 -30.19 38.30 -0.17
N ALA A 42 -29.58 38.57 -1.32
CA ALA A 42 -28.26 38.05 -1.67
C ALA A 42 -27.26 39.20 -1.71
N LEU A 43 -26.12 38.98 -1.08
CA LEU A 43 -24.98 39.87 -1.18
C LEU A 43 -24.10 39.36 -2.31
N PHE A 44 -24.09 40.09 -3.42
CA PHE A 44 -23.13 39.86 -4.49
C PHE A 44 -21.84 40.57 -4.09
N ASN A 45 -20.78 39.80 -3.83
CA ASN A 45 -19.47 40.40 -3.65
C ASN A 45 -18.82 40.67 -5.01
N SER A 46 -17.97 41.69 -5.07
CA SER A 46 -17.18 42.06 -6.25
C SER A 46 -15.93 41.20 -6.40
N LEU A 47 -15.97 39.93 -5.98
CA LEU A 47 -14.81 39.06 -6.10
C LEU A 47 -14.49 38.82 -7.58
N PRO A 48 -13.20 38.82 -7.96
CA PRO A 48 -12.81 38.44 -9.31
C PRO A 48 -13.29 37.02 -9.60
N GLY A 49 -13.63 36.75 -10.86
CA GLY A 49 -14.01 35.41 -11.29
C GLY A 49 -12.89 34.42 -11.00
N TYR A 50 -13.24 33.26 -10.44
CA TYR A 50 -12.32 32.18 -10.13
C TYR A 50 -12.85 30.88 -10.70
N THR A 51 -11.93 30.01 -11.12
CA THR A 51 -12.23 28.63 -11.43
C THR A 51 -12.42 27.82 -10.15
N LEU A 52 -13.14 26.70 -10.24
CA LEU A 52 -13.28 25.76 -9.11
C LEU A 52 -11.90 25.30 -8.57
N GLN A 53 -10.91 25.18 -9.45
CA GLN A 53 -9.57 24.74 -9.10
C GLN A 53 -8.81 25.79 -8.28
N GLU A 54 -8.88 27.06 -8.66
CA GLU A 54 -8.30 28.18 -7.90
C GLU A 54 -8.96 28.30 -6.52
N MET A 55 -10.30 28.17 -6.46
CA MET A 55 -11.02 28.14 -5.19
C MET A 55 -10.56 26.96 -4.31
N GLN A 56 -10.40 25.77 -4.89
CA GLN A 56 -9.92 24.60 -4.16
C GLN A 56 -8.50 24.79 -3.63
N GLN A 57 -7.63 25.46 -4.37
CA GLN A 57 -6.25 25.75 -3.96
C GLN A 57 -6.17 26.77 -2.82
N GLY A 58 -7.09 27.74 -2.79
CA GLY A 58 -7.16 28.76 -1.73
C GLY A 58 -7.74 28.24 -0.41
N LEU A 59 -8.46 27.11 -0.42
CA LEU A 59 -9.01 26.53 0.79
C LEU A 59 -7.92 25.84 1.63
N PRO A 60 -7.94 25.98 2.96
CA PRO A 60 -7.02 25.26 3.84
C PRO A 60 -7.24 23.75 3.74
N ASN A 61 -6.36 22.93 4.35
CA ASN A 61 -6.70 21.51 4.53
C ASN A 61 -7.71 21.37 5.67
N LEU A 62 -8.66 20.43 5.53
CA LEU A 62 -9.67 20.14 6.56
C LEU A 62 -9.04 19.81 7.92
N TRP A 63 -7.88 19.14 7.89
CA TRP A 63 -7.11 18.79 9.09
C TRP A 63 -6.57 20.01 9.84
N ASP A 64 -6.19 21.06 9.12
CA ASP A 64 -5.64 22.28 9.72
C ASP A 64 -6.74 23.13 10.35
N VAL A 65 -7.94 23.14 9.76
CA VAL A 65 -9.15 23.77 10.33
C VAL A 65 -9.56 23.06 11.63
N TYR A 66 -9.62 21.72 11.60
CA TYR A 66 -10.01 20.91 12.75
C TYR A 66 -9.05 21.06 13.94
N LYS A 67 -7.73 21.14 13.69
CA LYS A 67 -6.74 21.36 14.75
C LYS A 67 -6.93 22.68 15.48
N LYS A 68 -7.21 23.76 14.73
CA LYS A 68 -7.43 25.10 15.29
C LYS A 68 -8.67 25.13 16.19
N ASP A 69 -9.79 24.60 15.68
CA ASP A 69 -11.07 24.55 16.40
C ASP A 69 -10.97 23.77 17.72
N GLN A 70 -10.33 22.59 17.67
CA GLN A 70 -10.20 21.72 18.84
C GLN A 70 -9.05 22.10 19.79
N LYS A 71 -8.36 23.23 19.56
CA LYS A 71 -7.14 23.65 20.30
C LYS A 71 -6.14 22.49 20.47
N ILE A 72 -6.05 21.61 19.47
CA ILE A 72 -5.19 20.43 19.55
C ILE A 72 -3.75 20.91 19.37
N VAL A 73 -3.05 21.08 20.49
CA VAL A 73 -1.61 21.22 20.51
C VAL A 73 -1.02 19.87 20.10
N THR A 74 -0.66 19.74 18.83
CA THR A 74 0.07 18.56 18.36
C THR A 74 1.38 18.44 19.15
N ARG A 75 1.76 17.20 19.50
CA ARG A 75 2.93 16.81 20.31
C ARG A 75 4.28 17.40 19.85
N THR A 76 4.32 18.08 18.72
CA THR A 76 5.47 18.84 18.21
C THR A 76 5.82 20.09 19.02
N GLU A 77 4.90 20.63 19.84
CA GLU A 77 5.21 21.81 20.69
C GLU A 77 5.76 21.45 22.08
N LYS A 78 5.61 20.19 22.52
CA LYS A 78 6.33 19.69 23.69
C LYS A 78 7.68 19.16 23.23
N LYS A 79 8.71 20.01 23.31
CA LYS A 79 10.13 19.62 23.23
C LYS A 79 10.46 18.61 24.34
N SER A 80 10.14 17.35 24.12
CA SER A 80 10.80 16.22 24.78
C SER A 80 11.70 15.59 23.73
N VAL A 81 12.97 15.44 24.07
CA VAL A 81 14.01 14.75 23.31
C VAL A 81 13.54 13.34 22.97
N ALA A 82 12.78 13.20 21.89
CA ALA A 82 12.52 11.94 21.24
C ALA A 82 13.81 11.56 20.49
N PRO A 83 14.18 10.27 20.43
CA PRO A 83 15.38 9.86 19.71
C PRO A 83 15.24 10.39 18.29
N VAL A 84 16.23 11.17 17.88
CA VAL A 84 16.37 11.68 16.52
C VAL A 84 16.24 10.48 15.59
N HIS A 85 15.06 10.28 15.00
CA HIS A 85 15.00 9.56 13.74
C HIS A 85 15.90 10.37 12.82
N PRO A 86 16.97 9.79 12.25
CA PRO A 86 17.97 10.57 11.56
C PRO A 86 17.30 11.40 10.47
N LEU A 87 17.26 12.72 10.71
CA LEU A 87 17.28 13.72 9.65
C LEU A 87 18.64 13.59 8.96
N ILE A 88 18.83 12.50 8.22
CA ILE A 88 20.02 12.26 7.40
C ILE A 88 19.57 11.78 6.02
N LYS A 89 19.54 12.78 5.12
CA LYS A 89 19.91 12.75 3.69
C LYS A 89 19.02 11.96 2.72
N GLY A 90 18.16 12.68 2.02
CA GLY A 90 17.94 12.50 0.57
C GLY A 90 17.13 11.30 0.09
N GLN A 91 16.52 10.50 0.97
CA GLN A 91 15.57 9.46 0.54
C GLN A 91 14.16 10.02 0.58
N ASN A 92 13.72 10.59 -0.55
CA ASN A 92 12.30 10.81 -0.78
C ASN A 92 11.66 9.45 -1.13
N LEU A 93 10.47 9.18 -0.61
CA LEU A 93 9.70 7.97 -0.92
C LEU A 93 9.69 7.68 -2.42
N SER A 94 9.60 8.73 -3.24
CA SER A 94 9.64 8.65 -4.70
C SER A 94 10.98 8.13 -5.28
N ALA A 95 12.14 8.44 -4.69
CA ALA A 95 13.41 7.83 -5.13
C ALA A 95 13.47 6.34 -4.80
N ASP A 96 12.91 5.93 -3.65
CA ASP A 96 12.84 4.51 -3.33
C ASP A 96 11.87 3.80 -4.28
N ARG A 97 10.75 4.44 -4.65
CA ARG A 97 9.87 3.93 -5.73
C ARG A 97 10.58 3.82 -7.07
N LEU A 98 11.43 4.76 -7.43
CA LEU A 98 12.22 4.65 -8.67
C LEU A 98 13.19 3.46 -8.63
N LYS A 99 13.75 3.13 -7.45
CA LYS A 99 14.55 1.91 -7.29
C LYS A 99 13.68 0.66 -7.39
N ASP A 100 12.52 0.66 -6.76
CA ASP A 100 11.55 -0.44 -6.84
C ASP A 100 11.18 -0.73 -8.30
N LEU A 101 10.88 0.30 -9.11
CA LEU A 101 10.57 0.12 -10.53
C LEU A 101 11.70 -0.55 -11.31
N LYS A 102 12.97 -0.23 -11.00
CA LYS A 102 14.14 -0.89 -11.62
C LYS A 102 14.21 -2.36 -11.22
N THR A 103 13.97 -2.67 -9.95
CA THR A 103 13.91 -4.05 -9.46
C THR A 103 12.73 -4.82 -10.06
N ILE A 104 11.58 -4.17 -10.25
CA ILE A 104 10.42 -4.77 -10.93
C ILE A 104 10.79 -5.14 -12.37
N ALA A 105 11.28 -4.19 -13.16
CA ALA A 105 11.63 -4.45 -14.54
C ALA A 105 12.75 -5.50 -14.67
N ARG A 106 13.82 -5.40 -13.86
CA ARG A 106 15.00 -6.27 -13.97
C ARG A 106 14.86 -7.64 -13.31
N ASP A 107 14.33 -7.69 -12.10
CA ASP A 107 14.42 -8.89 -11.26
C ASP A 107 13.09 -9.68 -11.24
N ILE A 108 11.95 -8.98 -11.29
CA ILE A 108 10.62 -9.62 -11.29
C ILE A 108 10.26 -10.03 -12.73
N TYR A 109 10.22 -9.05 -13.64
CA TYR A 109 9.85 -9.26 -15.04
C TYR A 109 11.01 -9.66 -15.94
N LYS A 110 12.27 -9.56 -15.47
CA LYS A 110 13.47 -9.94 -16.24
C LYS A 110 13.51 -9.30 -17.64
N GLY A 111 13.08 -8.04 -17.71
CA GLY A 111 12.97 -7.22 -18.91
C GLY A 111 11.80 -7.55 -19.83
N ASP A 112 11.04 -8.60 -19.55
CA ASP A 112 9.81 -8.94 -20.27
C ASP A 112 8.61 -8.23 -19.61
N CYS A 113 8.42 -6.96 -19.98
CA CYS A 113 7.44 -6.06 -19.37
C CYS A 113 6.19 -5.86 -20.23
N GLU A 114 5.87 -6.80 -21.14
CA GLU A 114 4.73 -6.68 -22.03
C GLU A 114 3.42 -6.37 -21.25
N GLY A 115 2.61 -5.46 -21.78
CA GLY A 115 1.39 -4.98 -21.10
C GLY A 115 1.59 -3.96 -19.98
N ILE A 116 2.80 -3.80 -19.41
CA ILE A 116 3.07 -2.84 -18.33
C ILE A 116 4.16 -1.80 -18.66
N ARG A 117 4.81 -1.87 -19.84
CA ARG A 117 5.88 -0.93 -20.27
C ARG A 117 5.47 0.54 -20.12
N GLU A 118 4.35 0.93 -20.72
CA GLU A 118 3.83 2.31 -20.66
C GLU A 118 3.61 2.76 -19.22
N LEU A 119 3.01 1.88 -18.40
CA LEU A 119 2.75 2.16 -17.00
C LEU A 119 4.05 2.34 -16.21
N LEU A 120 5.06 1.50 -16.42
CA LEU A 120 6.37 1.62 -15.77
C LEU A 120 7.07 2.93 -16.14
N LEU A 121 7.02 3.33 -17.40
CA LEU A 121 7.58 4.60 -17.85
C LEU A 121 6.81 5.79 -17.29
N PHE A 122 5.49 5.74 -17.31
CA PHE A 122 4.63 6.75 -16.69
C PHE A 122 4.91 6.89 -15.20
N LEU A 123 4.99 5.79 -14.45
CA LEU A 123 5.30 5.80 -13.03
C LEU A 123 6.71 6.33 -12.76
N THR A 124 7.70 5.98 -13.59
CA THR A 124 9.06 6.52 -13.53
C THR A 124 9.04 8.04 -13.59
N ARG A 125 8.36 8.61 -14.59
CA ARG A 125 8.21 10.06 -14.75
C ARG A 125 7.44 10.68 -13.58
N ASN A 126 6.32 10.09 -13.18
CA ASN A 126 5.48 10.58 -12.09
C ASN A 126 6.23 10.61 -10.74
N TYR A 127 7.06 9.60 -10.45
CA TYR A 127 7.90 9.60 -9.25
C TYR A 127 9.01 10.64 -9.34
N TYR A 128 9.65 10.80 -10.49
CA TYR A 128 10.62 11.88 -10.71
C TYR A 128 10.01 13.26 -10.50
N HIS A 129 8.85 13.53 -11.09
CA HIS A 129 8.10 14.77 -10.86
C HIS A 129 7.68 14.95 -9.40
N SER A 130 7.33 13.86 -8.72
CA SER A 130 7.00 13.89 -7.29
C SER A 130 8.22 14.20 -6.41
N MET A 131 9.43 13.80 -6.81
CA MET A 131 10.68 14.23 -6.16
C MET A 131 10.89 15.75 -6.29
N HIS A 132 10.53 16.29 -7.45
CA HIS A 132 10.69 17.70 -7.80
C HIS A 132 9.35 18.46 -7.82
N ALA A 133 8.47 18.17 -6.85
CA ALA A 133 7.08 18.66 -6.87
C ALA A 133 6.94 20.19 -6.87
N ALA A 134 7.94 20.94 -6.40
CA ALA A 134 7.98 22.40 -6.50
C ALA A 134 8.17 22.85 -7.96
N ARG A 135 9.19 22.30 -8.65
CA ARG A 135 9.47 22.55 -10.08
C ARG A 135 8.28 22.13 -10.96
N PHE A 136 7.66 20.99 -10.64
CA PHE A 136 6.48 20.51 -11.35
C PHE A 136 5.31 21.50 -11.27
N ARG A 137 5.03 22.03 -10.06
CA ARG A 137 3.96 23.02 -9.85
C ARG A 137 4.26 24.36 -10.50
N ALA A 138 5.55 24.71 -10.60
CA ALA A 138 6.01 25.90 -11.31
C ALA A 138 5.96 25.74 -12.84
N GLY A 139 5.68 24.54 -13.36
CA GLY A 139 5.65 24.27 -14.79
C GLY A 139 7.02 24.34 -15.45
N ASP A 140 8.10 24.01 -14.73
CA ASP A 140 9.48 24.08 -15.22
C ASP A 140 9.69 23.19 -16.47
N PRO A 141 9.96 23.77 -17.66
CA PRO A 141 10.21 23.02 -18.89
C PRO A 141 11.37 22.03 -18.78
N LEU A 142 12.43 22.42 -18.07
CA LEU A 142 13.64 21.60 -17.92
C LEU A 142 13.35 20.31 -17.13
N LEU A 143 12.44 20.36 -16.16
CA LEU A 143 12.01 19.17 -15.42
C LEU A 143 11.35 18.14 -16.35
N PHE A 144 10.57 18.60 -17.34
CA PHE A 144 9.89 17.71 -18.26
C PHE A 144 10.88 17.02 -19.21
N GLU A 145 11.89 17.74 -19.70
CA GLU A 145 13.00 17.21 -20.50
C GLU A 145 13.86 16.21 -19.72
N GLU A 146 14.23 16.53 -18.47
CA GLU A 146 14.95 15.62 -17.57
C GLU A 146 14.16 14.32 -17.36
N SER A 147 12.86 14.43 -17.07
CA SER A 147 12.00 13.27 -16.85
C SER A 147 11.83 12.40 -18.11
N GLN A 148 11.88 13.02 -19.28
CA GLN A 148 11.76 12.34 -20.57
C GLN A 148 13.04 11.57 -20.87
N THR A 149 14.19 12.21 -20.70
CA THR A 149 15.51 11.56 -20.81
C THR A 149 15.59 10.36 -19.87
N LEU A 150 15.13 10.51 -18.63
CA LEU A 150 15.09 9.42 -17.65
C LEU A 150 14.21 8.25 -18.12
N ALA A 151 13.05 8.54 -18.71
CA ALA A 151 12.14 7.51 -19.22
C ALA A 151 12.74 6.76 -20.42
N LEU A 152 13.39 7.47 -21.36
CA LEU A 152 14.08 6.85 -22.50
C LEU A 152 15.22 5.94 -22.03
N GLN A 153 16.05 6.44 -21.11
CA GLN A 153 17.12 5.63 -20.49
C GLN A 153 16.56 4.40 -19.76
N PHE A 154 15.42 4.53 -19.09
CA PHE A 154 14.76 3.40 -18.44
C PHE A 154 14.27 2.37 -19.46
N ASN A 155 13.61 2.84 -20.53
CA ASN A 155 13.07 2.05 -21.62
C ASN A 155 14.16 1.19 -22.29
N GLU A 156 15.27 1.81 -22.67
CA GLU A 156 16.39 1.12 -23.34
C GLU A 156 17.14 0.15 -22.41
N LYS A 157 17.32 0.53 -21.13
CA LYS A 157 18.17 -0.23 -20.21
C LYS A 157 17.50 -1.43 -19.58
N TYR A 158 16.18 -1.36 -19.35
CA TYR A 158 15.47 -2.35 -18.54
C TYR A 158 14.48 -3.20 -19.32
N PHE A 159 14.04 -2.79 -20.50
CA PHE A 159 13.14 -3.62 -21.33
C PHE A 159 13.95 -4.40 -22.37
N LYS A 160 13.60 -5.67 -22.55
CA LYS A 160 14.15 -6.49 -23.65
C LYS A 160 13.72 -5.96 -25.01
N ASP A 161 12.46 -5.58 -25.10
CA ASP A 161 11.85 -4.95 -26.26
C ASP A 161 11.40 -3.53 -25.88
N PRO A 162 12.28 -2.52 -26.06
CA PRO A 162 11.95 -1.14 -25.76
C PRO A 162 10.78 -0.63 -26.61
N LEU A 163 9.99 0.29 -26.04
CA LEU A 163 8.98 1.01 -26.82
C LEU A 163 9.65 1.97 -27.81
N PRO A 164 9.05 2.22 -28.99
CA PRO A 164 9.52 3.27 -29.90
C PRO A 164 9.59 4.62 -29.19
N GLU A 165 10.63 5.40 -29.46
CA GLU A 165 10.83 6.71 -28.80
C GLU A 165 9.60 7.62 -28.96
N ALA A 166 9.02 7.68 -30.16
CA ALA A 166 7.82 8.46 -30.45
C ALA A 166 6.65 8.14 -29.51
N GLU A 167 6.50 6.87 -29.12
CA GLU A 167 5.46 6.42 -28.20
C GLU A 167 5.75 6.86 -26.77
N VAL A 168 7.00 6.71 -26.33
CA VAL A 168 7.46 7.17 -25.01
C VAL A 168 7.23 8.68 -24.87
N LEU A 169 7.57 9.47 -25.89
CA LEU A 169 7.42 10.92 -25.91
C LEU A 169 5.95 11.35 -25.74
N LYS A 170 5.03 10.68 -26.46
CA LYS A 170 3.61 11.07 -26.54
C LYS A 170 2.77 10.55 -25.38
N HIS A 171 2.91 9.29 -25.01
CA HIS A 171 1.95 8.61 -24.13
C HIS A 171 2.28 8.72 -22.64
N THR A 172 3.55 8.98 -22.30
CA THR A 172 3.99 8.96 -20.89
C THR A 172 4.11 10.37 -20.27
N LEU A 173 3.92 11.42 -21.05
CA LEU A 173 4.05 12.80 -20.58
C LEU A 173 2.84 13.19 -19.72
N ASN A 174 3.13 13.65 -18.51
CA ASN A 174 2.13 14.16 -17.59
C ASN A 174 2.58 15.52 -17.06
N THR A 175 1.84 16.56 -17.43
CA THR A 175 2.12 17.95 -17.04
C THR A 175 1.10 18.51 -16.05
N LYS A 176 -0.02 17.80 -15.84
CA LYS A 176 -1.19 18.36 -15.16
C LYS A 176 -1.36 17.89 -13.72
N LYS A 177 -0.96 16.64 -13.41
CA LYS A 177 -1.34 16.03 -12.12
C LYS A 177 -0.26 15.08 -11.59
N LEU A 178 0.11 15.22 -10.33
CA LEU A 178 0.90 14.20 -9.65
C LEU A 178 -0.01 13.10 -9.11
N TYR A 179 0.24 11.85 -9.52
CA TYR A 179 -0.53 10.70 -9.08
C TYR A 179 0.09 10.09 -7.82
N ARG A 180 -0.76 9.85 -6.82
CA ARG A 180 -0.40 9.22 -5.54
C ARG A 180 -1.23 7.97 -5.34
N TYR A 181 -0.76 6.87 -5.93
CA TYR A 181 -1.41 5.58 -5.80
C TYR A 181 -1.24 5.01 -4.39
N LYS A 182 -2.28 4.34 -3.90
CA LYS A 182 -2.16 3.48 -2.71
C LYS A 182 -1.29 2.27 -3.07
N GLN A 183 -0.59 1.70 -2.08
CA GLN A 183 0.24 0.52 -2.33
C GLN A 183 -0.55 -0.64 -2.93
N ALA A 184 -1.77 -0.89 -2.45
CA ALA A 184 -2.64 -1.94 -2.99
C ALA A 184 -2.87 -1.75 -4.50
N THR A 185 -3.24 -0.54 -4.92
CA THR A 185 -3.43 -0.20 -6.33
C THR A 185 -2.16 -0.38 -7.15
N LEU A 186 -0.98 -0.06 -6.61
CA LEU A 186 0.29 -0.31 -7.31
C LEU A 186 0.56 -1.79 -7.49
N ASN A 187 0.27 -2.61 -6.46
CA ASN A 187 0.41 -4.05 -6.56
C ASN A 187 -0.50 -4.62 -7.65
N ASP A 188 -1.75 -4.15 -7.72
CA ASP A 188 -2.71 -4.61 -8.73
C ASP A 188 -2.29 -4.19 -10.14
N LEU A 189 -1.93 -2.92 -10.33
CA LEU A 189 -1.53 -2.36 -11.63
C LEU A 189 -0.23 -2.99 -12.15
N LEU A 190 0.70 -3.31 -11.27
CA LEU A 190 1.99 -3.93 -11.61
C LEU A 190 1.96 -5.45 -11.43
N MET A 191 0.78 -6.05 -11.27
CA MET A 191 0.54 -7.48 -11.12
C MET A 191 1.52 -8.18 -10.14
N LEU A 192 1.81 -7.53 -9.01
CA LEU A 192 2.80 -7.99 -8.05
C LEU A 192 2.19 -9.01 -7.08
N ASP A 193 2.73 -10.23 -7.09
CA ASP A 193 2.34 -11.25 -6.13
C ASP A 193 2.93 -10.99 -4.72
N LEU A 194 2.59 -11.85 -3.76
CA LEU A 194 3.08 -11.71 -2.39
C LEU A 194 4.59 -11.98 -2.25
N ASP A 195 5.18 -12.78 -3.13
CA ASP A 195 6.61 -13.09 -3.10
C ASP A 195 7.42 -11.90 -3.66
N ASP A 196 6.92 -11.26 -4.70
CA ASP A 196 7.44 -10.04 -5.30
C ASP A 196 7.34 -8.86 -4.34
N GLN A 197 6.21 -8.73 -3.64
CA GLN A 197 6.07 -7.75 -2.56
C GLN A 197 7.13 -7.94 -1.47
N ILE A 198 7.46 -9.19 -1.13
CA ILE A 198 8.53 -9.50 -0.16
C ILE A 198 9.92 -9.12 -0.72
N LYS A 199 10.20 -9.39 -2.00
CA LYS A 199 11.46 -9.00 -2.66
C LYS A 199 11.65 -7.49 -2.65
N LEU A 200 10.58 -6.73 -2.89
CA LEU A 200 10.56 -5.27 -2.87
C LEU A 200 10.50 -4.66 -1.46
N ASN A 201 10.58 -5.48 -0.40
CA ASN A 201 10.44 -5.06 1.00
C ASN A 201 9.13 -4.27 1.28
N ILE A 202 8.07 -4.53 0.52
CA ILE A 202 6.75 -3.95 0.74
C ILE A 202 6.13 -4.59 2.00
N LYS A 203 5.74 -3.76 2.96
CA LYS A 203 5.21 -4.19 4.27
C LYS A 203 3.69 -4.14 4.33
N THR A 204 3.02 -4.75 3.35
CA THR A 204 1.57 -5.02 3.47
C THR A 204 1.35 -6.12 4.51
N GLU A 205 0.20 -6.10 5.19
CA GLU A 205 -0.13 -7.08 6.23
C GLU A 205 -0.07 -8.51 5.68
N GLU A 206 -0.58 -8.71 4.46
CA GLU A 206 -0.58 -9.99 3.75
C GLU A 206 0.83 -10.46 3.41
N ALA A 207 1.70 -9.59 2.87
CA ALA A 207 3.08 -9.94 2.57
C ALA A 207 3.87 -10.30 3.84
N VAL A 208 3.63 -9.61 4.96
CA VAL A 208 4.25 -9.94 6.24
C VAL A 208 3.80 -11.31 6.75
N LYS A 209 2.49 -11.61 6.69
CA LYS A 209 1.94 -12.92 7.05
C LYS A 209 2.52 -14.03 6.17
N HIS A 210 2.60 -13.80 4.86
CA HIS A 210 3.17 -14.74 3.89
C HIS A 210 4.66 -15.00 4.14
N LYS A 211 5.45 -13.95 4.36
CA LYS A 211 6.87 -14.05 4.74
C LYS A 211 7.05 -14.89 6.01
N ASN A 212 6.24 -14.65 7.03
CA ASN A 212 6.29 -15.42 8.27
C ASN A 212 5.90 -16.88 8.05
N LYS A 213 4.88 -17.15 7.22
CA LYS A 213 4.50 -18.52 6.83
C LYS A 213 5.64 -19.26 6.13
N ILE A 214 6.34 -18.61 5.20
CA ILE A 214 7.53 -19.17 4.53
C ILE A 214 8.62 -19.48 5.55
N ARG A 215 8.92 -18.54 6.47
CA ARG A 215 9.92 -18.74 7.53
C ARG A 215 9.56 -19.92 8.45
N LEU A 216 8.30 -20.02 8.87
CA LEU A 216 7.81 -21.13 9.70
C LEU A 216 7.87 -22.48 8.96
N ARG A 217 7.54 -22.51 7.67
CA ARG A 217 7.68 -23.72 6.83
C ARG A 217 9.14 -24.16 6.75
N LYS A 218 10.08 -23.24 6.50
CA LYS A 218 11.53 -23.54 6.48
C LYS A 218 12.01 -24.06 7.84
N ALA A 219 11.59 -23.44 8.94
CA ALA A 219 11.93 -23.89 10.30
C ALA A 219 11.38 -25.28 10.62
N ARG A 220 10.16 -25.61 10.17
CA ARG A 220 9.54 -26.93 10.37
C ARG A 220 10.15 -28.01 9.49
N GLY A 221 10.52 -27.69 8.25
CA GLY A 221 11.12 -28.61 7.28
C GLY A 221 12.48 -29.16 7.69
N GLY A 222 13.24 -28.41 8.50
CA GLY A 222 14.57 -28.83 8.97
C GLY A 222 14.58 -29.81 10.15
N SER A 223 13.48 -29.98 10.91
CA SER A 223 13.47 -30.83 12.12
C SER A 223 12.33 -31.83 12.22
N THR A 224 11.24 -31.67 11.45
CA THR A 224 10.06 -32.53 11.59
C THR A 224 10.17 -33.82 10.79
N SER A 225 10.84 -33.81 9.64
CA SER A 225 11.05 -35.01 8.81
C SER A 225 12.01 -36.00 9.47
N GLY A 226 13.14 -35.53 9.99
CA GLY A 226 14.11 -36.36 10.73
C GLY A 226 13.51 -37.03 11.96
N LYS A 227 12.82 -36.25 12.82
CA LYS A 227 12.14 -36.80 14.01
C LYS A 227 11.05 -37.81 13.67
N ARG A 228 10.33 -37.62 12.56
CA ARG A 228 9.34 -38.60 12.07
C ARG A 228 10.01 -39.87 11.56
N ALA A 229 11.14 -39.77 10.87
CA ALA A 229 11.92 -40.91 10.42
C ALA A 229 12.51 -41.71 11.60
N GLU A 230 13.07 -41.02 12.60
CA GLU A 230 13.56 -41.64 13.85
C GLU A 230 12.44 -42.35 14.62
N THR A 231 11.28 -41.68 14.77
CA THR A 231 10.11 -42.29 15.42
C THR A 231 9.62 -43.52 14.64
N ARG A 232 9.63 -43.46 13.30
CA ARG A 232 9.23 -44.59 12.45
C ARG A 232 10.22 -45.75 12.59
N ALA A 233 11.52 -45.50 12.59
CA ALA A 233 12.55 -46.52 12.78
C ALA A 233 12.40 -47.24 14.12
N ALA A 234 12.18 -46.49 15.21
CA ALA A 234 11.96 -47.07 16.54
C ALA A 234 10.65 -47.86 16.65
N ILE A 235 9.59 -47.46 15.94
CA ILE A 235 8.35 -48.26 15.85
C ILE A 235 8.62 -49.58 15.12
N VAL A 236 9.34 -49.55 14.01
CA VAL A 236 9.69 -50.76 13.25
C VAL A 236 10.52 -51.71 14.11
N GLU A 237 11.54 -51.20 14.81
CA GLU A 237 12.38 -51.97 15.72
C GLU A 237 11.56 -52.61 16.85
N ALA A 238 10.66 -51.85 17.48
CA ALA A 238 9.80 -52.35 18.55
C ALA A 238 8.83 -53.44 18.08
N ILE A 239 8.28 -53.31 16.86
CA ILE A 239 7.42 -54.34 16.25
C ILE A 239 8.21 -55.60 15.90
N THR A 240 9.45 -55.46 15.39
CA THR A 240 10.30 -56.62 15.09
C THR A 240 10.75 -57.37 16.33
N ALA A 241 11.06 -56.67 17.42
CA ALA A 241 11.45 -57.28 18.68
C ALA A 241 10.27 -57.94 19.41
N ASN A 242 9.04 -57.45 19.20
CA ASN A 242 7.84 -57.92 19.90
C ASN A 242 6.64 -58.10 18.96
N PRO A 243 6.65 -59.14 18.10
CA PRO A 243 5.61 -59.33 17.07
C PRO A 243 4.21 -59.60 17.62
N GLY A 244 4.09 -60.09 18.86
CA GLY A 244 2.80 -60.41 19.50
C GLY A 244 2.14 -59.28 20.29
N LEU A 245 2.79 -58.12 20.45
CA LEU A 245 2.24 -57.03 21.26
C LEU A 245 1.21 -56.18 20.49
N TYR A 246 0.22 -55.69 21.22
CA TYR A 246 -0.80 -54.81 20.68
C TYR A 246 -0.25 -53.40 20.41
N ASP A 247 -0.85 -52.69 19.45
CA ASP A 247 -0.39 -51.36 19.00
C ASP A 247 -0.20 -50.33 20.14
N HIS A 248 -1.00 -50.45 21.20
CA HIS A 248 -0.96 -49.53 22.34
C HIS A 248 0.22 -49.81 23.28
N GLU A 249 0.66 -51.06 23.37
CA GLU A 249 1.83 -51.49 24.16
C GLU A 249 3.11 -51.09 23.44
N ILE A 250 3.17 -51.32 22.12
CA ILE A 250 4.26 -50.82 21.27
C ILE A 250 4.35 -49.28 21.34
N ALA A 251 3.20 -48.59 21.31
CA ALA A 251 3.18 -47.14 21.46
C ALA A 251 3.72 -46.69 22.83
N ALA A 252 3.45 -47.44 23.91
CA ALA A 252 3.98 -47.15 25.24
C ALA A 252 5.51 -47.33 25.30
N ILE A 253 6.04 -48.39 24.71
CA ILE A 253 7.49 -48.67 24.64
C ILE A 253 8.21 -47.56 23.85
N VAL A 254 7.72 -47.23 22.65
CA VAL A 254 8.33 -46.18 21.83
C VAL A 254 8.18 -44.80 22.50
N LYS A 255 7.07 -44.56 23.22
CA LYS A 255 6.87 -43.33 23.99
C LYS A 255 7.83 -43.23 25.19
N ALA A 256 8.21 -44.34 25.82
CA ALA A 256 9.22 -44.34 26.87
C ALA A 256 10.61 -43.97 26.33
N ASN A 257 10.94 -44.40 25.11
CA ASN A 257 12.25 -44.15 24.50
C ASN A 257 12.37 -42.77 23.82
N ILE A 258 11.33 -42.31 23.10
CA ILE A 258 11.38 -41.10 22.26
C ILE A 258 10.46 -39.98 22.78
N GLY A 259 9.66 -40.26 23.82
CA GLY A 259 8.78 -39.29 24.48
C GLY A 259 7.45 -39.00 23.75
N LYS A 260 7.31 -39.37 22.47
CA LYS A 260 6.09 -39.11 21.67
C LYS A 260 5.80 -40.25 20.70
N CYS A 261 4.79 -41.07 21.01
CA CYS A 261 4.22 -42.06 20.09
C CYS A 261 2.73 -42.25 20.39
N SER A 262 1.92 -42.50 19.36
CA SER A 262 0.48 -42.77 19.50
C SER A 262 0.13 -44.13 18.87
N LYS A 263 -0.89 -44.80 19.42
CA LYS A 263 -1.40 -46.08 18.89
C LYS A 263 -1.73 -46.00 17.40
N ASN A 264 -2.32 -44.89 16.96
CA ASN A 264 -2.69 -44.69 15.55
C ASN A 264 -1.46 -44.63 14.64
N THR A 265 -0.36 -44.02 15.11
CA THR A 265 0.91 -43.98 14.37
C THR A 265 1.51 -45.37 14.21
N VAL A 266 1.49 -46.18 15.27
CA VAL A 266 1.95 -47.58 15.23
C VAL A 266 1.11 -48.40 14.26
N LYS A 267 -0.22 -48.25 14.30
CA LYS A 267 -1.15 -48.94 13.39
C LYS A 267 -0.86 -48.63 11.92
N THR A 268 -0.59 -47.38 11.56
CA THR A 268 -0.21 -47.00 10.20
C THR A 268 1.10 -47.65 9.77
N VAL A 269 2.12 -47.62 10.62
CA VAL A 269 3.43 -48.24 10.31
C VAL A 269 3.31 -49.75 10.18
N ARG A 270 2.52 -50.41 11.05
CA ARG A 270 2.24 -51.85 11.01
C ARG A 270 1.56 -52.27 9.70
N ALA A 271 0.57 -51.49 9.25
CA ALA A 271 -0.08 -51.69 7.95
C ALA A 271 0.88 -51.49 6.75
N GLU A 272 1.82 -50.55 6.83
CA GLU A 272 2.82 -50.32 5.78
C GLU A 272 3.86 -51.45 5.65
N ILE A 273 4.23 -52.10 6.77
CA ILE A 273 5.21 -53.19 6.78
C ILE A 273 4.58 -54.58 6.59
N GLY A 274 3.26 -54.66 6.39
CA GLY A 274 2.53 -55.90 6.12
C GLY A 274 2.54 -56.89 7.29
N LYS A 275 2.61 -56.39 8.53
CA LYS A 275 2.58 -57.20 9.76
C LYS A 275 1.34 -56.91 10.60
#